data_AF-A0A522W636-F1
#
_entry.id   AF-A0A522W636-F1
#
_cell.length_a   1.000
_cell.length_b   1.000
_cell.length_c   1.000
_cell.angle_alpha   90.00
_cell.angle_beta   90.00
_cell.angle_gamma   90.00
#
_symmetry.space_group_name_H-M   'P 1'
#
loop_
_entity.id
_entity.type
_entity.pdbx_description
1 polymer ?
#
loop_
_entity_poly.entity_id
_entity_poly.type
_entity_poly.pdbx_seq_one_letter_code
_entity_poly.pdbx_strand_id
1 'polypeptide(L)'
;MIRSGQIVVEEVPAPVAGLKEILVAVTHSCVSVGTEGTSLAMSGTPLYRRAIKQPHHVKRVLEIIRDQGLGTAVRRIRSQLEAGSPTGYSAAGIVIAMGEAVDGFAIGDRVACAGAGIANHAEIIAVPVNLAVRIPIGLDEAAASTVT
;
A
#
# COMPACT_ATOMS: atom_id res chain seq x y z
N MET A 1 -6.98 4.09 4.63
CA MET A 1 -7.01 2.63 4.43
C MET A 1 -8.45 2.13 4.33
N ILE A 2 -8.66 0.89 3.87
CA ILE A 2 -9.98 0.24 3.79
C ILE A 2 -10.13 -0.80 4.89
N ARG A 3 -11.21 -0.72 5.68
CA ARG A 3 -11.56 -1.69 6.73
C ARG A 3 -13.07 -1.92 6.74
N SER A 4 -13.50 -3.18 6.64
CA SER A 4 -14.92 -3.58 6.71
C SER A 4 -15.87 -2.77 5.81
N GLY A 5 -15.44 -2.46 4.58
CA GLY A 5 -16.25 -1.69 3.61
C GLY A 5 -16.28 -0.18 3.88
N GLN A 6 -15.41 0.34 4.74
CA GLN A 6 -15.27 1.76 5.03
C GLN A 6 -13.84 2.23 4.73
N ILE A 7 -13.71 3.51 4.39
CA ILE A 7 -12.42 4.20 4.31
C ILE A 7 -12.19 4.90 5.65
N VAL A 8 -11.06 4.59 6.29
CA VAL A 8 -10.66 5.19 7.56
C VAL A 8 -9.26 5.78 7.44
N VAL A 9 -9.06 6.92 8.12
CA VAL A 9 -7.75 7.50 8.36
C VAL A 9 -7.28 6.94 9.70
N GLU A 10 -6.09 6.35 9.71
CA GLU A 10 -5.49 5.74 10.90
C GLU A 10 -4.13 6.37 11.14
N GLU A 11 -3.84 6.71 12.39
CA GLU A 11 -2.52 7.16 12.80
C GLU A 11 -1.65 5.94 13.04
N VAL A 12 -0.57 5.84 12.27
CA VAL A 12 0.38 4.72 12.32
C VAL A 12 1.79 5.27 12.47
N PRO A 13 2.72 4.52 13.07
CA PRO A 13 4.11 4.95 13.17
C PRO A 13 4.70 5.25 11.79
N ALA A 14 5.47 6.33 11.69
CA ALA A 14 6.20 6.64 10.47
C ALA A 14 7.17 5.50 10.12
N PRO A 15 7.26 5.10 8.84
CA PRO A 15 8.19 4.07 8.43
C PRO A 15 9.63 4.57 8.52
N VAL A 16 10.57 3.62 8.61
CA VAL A 16 12.01 3.89 8.54
C VAL A 16 12.51 3.47 7.17
N ALA A 17 13.41 4.25 6.57
CA ALA A 17 14.02 3.88 5.30
C ALA A 17 14.88 2.61 5.46
N GLY A 18 14.50 1.53 4.79
CA GLY A 18 15.33 0.34 4.64
C GLY A 18 16.56 0.58 3.77
N LEU A 19 17.48 -0.40 3.72
CA LEU A 19 18.80 -0.27 3.07
C LEU A 19 18.77 0.37 1.67
N LYS A 20 17.79 0.03 0.83
CA LYS A 20 17.64 0.53 -0.55
C LYS A 20 16.33 1.27 -0.75
N GLU A 21 15.88 1.96 0.29
CA GLU A 21 14.64 2.72 0.27
C GLU A 21 14.88 4.18 0.57
N ILE A 22 14.04 5.03 -0.02
CA ILE A 22 13.93 6.44 0.30
C ILE A 22 12.66 6.67 1.11
N LEU A 23 12.72 7.57 2.07
CA LEU A 23 11.57 8.06 2.80
C LEU A 23 11.05 9.31 2.08
N VAL A 24 9.79 9.31 1.70
CA VAL A 24 9.18 10.39 0.93
C VAL A 24 8.05 11.02 1.73
N ALA A 25 8.13 12.34 1.94
CA ALA A 25 7.00 13.14 2.39
C ALA A 25 6.07 13.36 1.19
N VAL A 26 4.92 12.70 1.23
CA VAL A 26 3.95 12.71 0.12
C VAL A 26 3.23 14.05 0.10
N THR A 27 3.17 14.66 -1.08
CA THR A 27 2.39 15.88 -1.31
C THR A 27 1.10 15.59 -2.07
N HIS A 28 1.16 14.64 -3.02
CA HIS A 28 0.06 14.27 -3.88
C HIS A 28 0.02 12.76 -4.06
N SER A 29 -1.17 12.20 -4.19
CA SER A 29 -1.38 10.81 -4.59
C SER A 29 -2.62 10.71 -5.46
N CYS A 30 -2.67 9.67 -6.29
CA CYS A 30 -3.76 9.50 -7.25
C CYS A 30 -4.74 8.43 -6.77
N VAL A 31 -6.02 8.82 -6.69
CA VAL A 31 -7.11 7.91 -6.34
C VAL A 31 -7.66 7.25 -7.60
N SER A 32 -7.67 5.93 -7.62
CA SER A 32 -8.25 5.16 -8.72
C SER A 32 -9.65 4.68 -8.37
N VAL A 33 -10.66 5.38 -8.92
CA VAL A 33 -12.07 5.07 -8.64
C VAL A 33 -12.41 3.59 -8.93
N GLY A 34 -11.86 3.02 -10.01
CA GLY A 34 -12.10 1.62 -10.37
C GLY A 34 -11.46 0.63 -9.39
N THR A 35 -10.15 0.76 -9.16
CA THR A 35 -9.37 -0.20 -8.35
C THR A 35 -9.71 -0.09 -6.87
N GLU A 36 -9.75 1.12 -6.33
CA GLU A 36 -10.05 1.35 -4.92
C GLU A 36 -11.53 1.15 -4.62
N GLY A 37 -12.43 1.54 -5.53
CA GLY A 37 -13.86 1.26 -5.41
C GLY A 37 -14.15 -0.24 -5.36
N THR A 38 -13.51 -1.03 -6.22
CA THR A 38 -13.63 -2.49 -6.20
C THR A 38 -13.09 -3.07 -4.88
N SER A 39 -11.97 -2.56 -4.38
CA SER A 39 -11.37 -2.99 -3.10
C SER A 39 -12.29 -2.68 -1.92
N LEU A 40 -12.94 -1.51 -1.92
CA LEU A 40 -13.90 -1.08 -0.91
C LEU A 40 -15.14 -1.97 -0.91
N ALA A 41 -15.74 -2.20 -2.08
CA ALA A 41 -16.91 -3.07 -2.24
C ALA A 41 -16.62 -4.52 -1.80
N MET A 42 -15.44 -5.04 -2.14
CA MET A 42 -14.99 -6.35 -1.68
C MET A 42 -14.83 -6.40 -0.17
N SER A 43 -14.24 -5.36 0.45
CA SER A 43 -14.09 -5.24 1.90
C SER A 43 -15.43 -5.14 2.66
N GLY A 44 -16.50 -4.66 2.01
CA GLY A 44 -17.86 -4.69 2.57
C GLY A 44 -18.61 -6.02 2.40
N THR A 45 -18.10 -6.95 1.57
CA THR A 45 -18.79 -8.20 1.28
C THR A 45 -18.63 -9.21 2.42
N PRO A 46 -19.69 -9.92 2.88
CA PRO A 46 -19.59 -10.97 3.89
C PRO A 46 -18.62 -12.10 3.51
N LEU A 47 -17.93 -12.70 4.49
CA LEU A 47 -16.89 -13.72 4.24
C LEU A 47 -17.38 -14.94 3.45
N TYR A 48 -18.59 -15.43 3.72
CA TYR A 48 -19.14 -16.57 3.00
C TYR A 48 -19.32 -16.28 1.50
N ARG A 49 -19.73 -15.06 1.14
CA ARG A 49 -19.82 -14.64 -0.28
C ARG A 49 -18.43 -14.49 -0.90
N ARG A 50 -17.43 -14.00 -0.14
CA ARG A 50 -16.05 -13.95 -0.62
C ARG A 50 -15.50 -15.34 -0.89
N ALA A 51 -15.74 -16.29 0.00
CA ALA A 51 -15.31 -17.69 -0.16
C ALA A 51 -15.87 -18.32 -1.44
N ILE A 52 -17.14 -18.06 -1.77
CA ILE A 52 -17.76 -18.52 -3.02
C ILE A 52 -17.11 -17.85 -4.25
N LYS A 53 -16.87 -16.54 -4.19
CA LYS A 53 -16.26 -15.79 -5.30
C LYS A 53 -14.77 -16.06 -5.49
N GLN A 54 -14.07 -16.50 -4.44
CA GLN A 54 -12.61 -16.69 -4.42
C GLN A 54 -12.26 -18.10 -3.95
N PRO A 55 -12.52 -19.15 -4.77
CA PRO A 55 -12.31 -20.54 -4.36
C PRO A 55 -10.85 -20.90 -4.07
N HIS A 56 -9.89 -20.18 -4.63
CA HIS A 56 -8.47 -20.36 -4.35
C HIS A 56 -8.09 -19.97 -2.91
N HIS A 57 -8.73 -18.92 -2.34
CA HIS A 57 -8.53 -18.57 -0.94
C HIS A 57 -9.05 -19.66 0.01
N VAL A 58 -10.15 -20.32 -0.35
CA VAL A 58 -10.68 -21.46 0.42
C VAL A 58 -9.67 -22.60 0.47
N LYS A 59 -9.08 -22.97 -0.68
CA LYS A 59 -8.01 -23.97 -0.73
C LYS A 59 -6.84 -23.61 0.17
N ARG A 60 -6.40 -22.35 0.13
CA ARG A 60 -5.31 -21.86 0.99
C ARG A 60 -5.63 -21.94 2.48
N VAL A 61 -6.87 -21.63 2.86
CA VAL A 61 -7.31 -21.78 4.25
C VAL A 61 -7.32 -23.24 4.68
N LEU A 62 -7.77 -24.16 3.83
CA LEU A 62 -7.74 -25.60 4.10
C LEU A 62 -6.31 -26.13 4.27
N GLU A 63 -5.36 -25.65 3.45
CA GLU A 63 -3.94 -25.94 3.62
C GLU A 63 -3.43 -25.48 4.99
N ILE A 64 -3.73 -24.23 5.40
CA ILE A 64 -3.33 -23.71 6.71
C ILE A 64 -3.96 -24.53 7.85
N ILE A 65 -5.23 -24.93 7.71
CA ILE A 65 -5.88 -25.79 8.71
C ILE A 65 -5.17 -27.14 8.80
N ARG A 66 -4.83 -27.75 7.66
CA ARG A 66 -4.13 -29.03 7.58
C ARG A 66 -2.73 -28.96 8.20
N ASP A 67 -1.98 -27.90 7.92
CA ASP A 67 -0.57 -27.79 8.29
C ASP A 67 -0.36 -27.20 9.70
N GLN A 68 -1.24 -26.28 10.12
CA GLN A 68 -1.04 -25.43 11.31
C GLN A 68 -2.21 -25.48 12.31
N GLY A 69 -3.28 -26.21 11.97
CA GLY A 69 -4.48 -26.36 12.79
C GLY A 69 -5.48 -25.21 12.65
N LEU A 70 -6.73 -25.50 13.04
CA LEU A 70 -7.87 -24.60 12.89
C LEU A 70 -7.71 -23.28 13.67
N GLY A 71 -7.21 -23.35 14.91
CA GLY A 71 -7.05 -22.16 15.76
C GLY A 71 -6.09 -21.13 15.14
N THR A 72 -5.03 -21.59 14.48
CA THR A 72 -4.06 -20.74 13.78
C THR A 72 -4.68 -20.13 12.52
N ALA A 73 -5.41 -20.93 11.74
CA ALA A 73 -6.12 -20.44 10.55
C ALA A 73 -7.13 -19.32 10.92
N VAL A 74 -7.94 -19.54 11.96
CA VAL A 74 -8.94 -18.55 12.42
C VAL A 74 -8.27 -17.27 12.91
N ARG A 75 -7.24 -17.36 13.76
CA ARG A 75 -6.48 -16.18 14.22
C ARG A 75 -5.92 -15.38 13.06
N ARG A 76 -5.31 -16.07 12.08
CA ARG A 76 -4.69 -15.44 10.92
C ARG A 76 -5.71 -14.69 10.06
N ILE A 77 -6.86 -15.30 9.76
CA ILE A 77 -7.93 -14.66 9.01
C ILE A 77 -8.46 -13.44 9.77
N ARG A 78 -8.71 -13.58 11.08
CA ARG A 78 -9.23 -12.49 11.90
C ARG A 78 -8.26 -11.31 11.95
N SER A 79 -6.97 -11.58 12.18
CA SER A 79 -5.93 -10.55 12.18
C SER A 79 -5.83 -9.83 10.83
N GLN A 80 -5.93 -10.55 9.70
CA GLN A 80 -5.92 -9.93 8.37
C GLN A 80 -7.14 -9.03 8.11
N LEU A 81 -8.32 -9.42 8.61
CA LEU A 81 -9.54 -8.62 8.47
C LEU A 81 -9.50 -7.36 9.36
N GLU A 82 -8.95 -7.49 10.57
CA GLU A 82 -8.83 -6.39 11.54
C GLU A 82 -7.76 -5.38 11.13
N ALA A 83 -6.63 -5.82 10.56
CA ALA A 83 -5.55 -4.94 10.12
C ALA A 83 -6.00 -3.94 9.03
N GLY A 84 -7.00 -4.28 8.24
CA GLY A 84 -7.41 -3.49 7.07
C GLY A 84 -6.35 -3.49 5.96
N SER A 85 -6.67 -2.82 4.86
CA SER A 85 -5.80 -2.75 3.67
C SER A 85 -5.42 -1.31 3.37
N PRO A 86 -4.12 -0.97 3.32
CA PRO A 86 -3.67 0.30 2.76
C PRO A 86 -4.19 0.48 1.34
N THR A 87 -4.41 1.73 0.95
CA THR A 87 -4.83 2.12 -0.39
C THR A 87 -3.79 3.04 -1.00
N GLY A 88 -3.88 3.25 -2.31
CA GLY A 88 -2.90 4.00 -3.08
C GLY A 88 -1.84 3.09 -3.70
N TYR A 89 -1.38 3.50 -4.87
CA TYR A 89 -0.31 2.84 -5.62
C TYR A 89 0.49 3.83 -6.49
N SER A 90 0.19 5.12 -6.38
CA SER A 90 0.83 6.20 -7.15
C SER A 90 0.83 7.47 -6.31
N ALA A 91 2.01 8.02 -6.08
CA ALA A 91 2.24 9.17 -5.22
C ALA A 91 3.41 10.02 -5.73
N ALA A 92 3.45 11.29 -5.32
CA ALA A 92 4.55 12.20 -5.57
C ALA A 92 4.86 13.03 -4.33
N GLY A 93 6.13 13.34 -4.13
CA GLY A 93 6.57 14.04 -2.93
C GLY A 93 8.06 14.34 -2.91
N ILE A 94 8.56 14.62 -1.70
CA ILE A 94 9.95 15.03 -1.47
C ILE A 94 10.69 13.98 -0.66
N VAL A 95 11.89 13.63 -1.07
CA VAL A 95 12.77 12.74 -0.29
C VAL A 95 13.20 13.44 1.00
N ILE A 96 12.91 12.84 2.15
CA ILE A 96 13.23 13.39 3.47
C ILE A 96 14.27 12.55 4.23
N ALA A 97 14.46 11.29 3.88
CA ALA A 97 15.51 10.42 4.39
C ALA A 97 15.84 9.31 3.39
N MET A 98 16.97 8.63 3.57
CA MET A 98 17.42 7.56 2.69
C MET A 98 18.10 6.46 3.49
N GLY A 99 17.98 5.23 3.02
CA GLY A 99 18.77 4.10 3.50
C GLY A 99 20.24 4.21 3.13
N GLU A 100 21.08 3.45 3.83
CA GLU A 100 22.54 3.48 3.69
C GLU A 100 23.06 3.07 2.30
N ALA A 101 22.31 2.25 1.56
CA ALA A 101 22.69 1.73 0.24
C ALA A 101 21.86 2.34 -0.91
N VAL A 102 21.41 3.58 -0.72
CA VAL A 102 20.73 4.37 -1.75
C VAL A 102 21.75 5.19 -2.53
N ASP A 103 21.83 4.92 -3.83
CA ASP A 103 22.57 5.72 -4.80
C ASP A 103 21.60 6.44 -5.75
N GLY A 104 21.97 7.63 -6.23
CA GLY A 104 21.25 8.33 -7.31
C GLY A 104 20.07 9.22 -6.87
N PHE A 105 19.78 9.29 -5.57
CA PHE A 105 18.82 10.22 -4.96
C PHE A 105 19.51 11.09 -3.90
N ALA A 106 18.89 12.22 -3.59
CA ALA A 106 19.28 13.11 -2.51
C ALA A 106 18.06 13.57 -1.70
N ILE A 107 18.28 13.87 -0.41
CA ILE A 107 17.27 14.57 0.40
C ILE A 107 16.93 15.91 -0.27
N GLY A 108 15.63 16.18 -0.41
CA GLY A 108 15.10 17.33 -1.15
C GLY A 108 14.72 17.03 -2.60
N ASP A 109 15.08 15.85 -3.14
CA ASP A 109 14.65 15.46 -4.48
C ASP A 109 13.12 15.35 -4.56
N ARG A 110 12.55 15.89 -5.64
CA ARG A 110 11.15 15.69 -6.02
C ARG A 110 11.03 14.36 -6.74
N VAL A 111 10.19 13.47 -6.26
CA VAL A 111 10.06 12.10 -6.78
C VAL A 111 8.61 11.69 -7.01
N ALA A 112 8.38 10.97 -8.10
CA ALA A 112 7.17 10.18 -8.31
C ALA A 112 7.45 8.74 -7.89
N CYS A 113 6.48 8.11 -7.25
CA CYS A 113 6.58 6.80 -6.62
C CYS A 113 5.41 5.91 -7.09
N ALA A 114 5.68 4.63 -7.28
CA ALA A 114 4.67 3.66 -7.72
C ALA A 114 4.67 2.37 -6.88
N GLY A 115 3.56 1.64 -6.92
CA GLY A 115 3.42 0.29 -6.38
C GLY A 115 2.39 0.20 -5.26
N ALA A 116 1.48 -0.78 -5.37
CA ALA A 116 0.49 -1.06 -4.33
C ALA A 116 1.16 -1.57 -3.06
N GLY A 117 0.76 -1.03 -1.91
CA GLY A 117 1.39 -1.32 -0.62
C GLY A 117 2.67 -0.52 -0.38
N ILE A 118 3.13 0.27 -1.36
CA ILE A 118 4.34 1.10 -1.27
C ILE A 118 3.94 2.59 -1.39
N ALA A 119 3.48 3.01 -2.56
CA ALA A 119 3.04 4.38 -2.85
C ALA A 119 1.60 4.62 -2.37
N ASN A 120 1.40 4.41 -1.07
CA ASN A 120 0.09 4.46 -0.43
C ASN A 120 -0.38 5.91 -0.21
N HIS A 121 -1.69 6.07 0.02
CA HIS A 121 -2.28 7.28 0.57
C HIS A 121 -1.88 7.43 2.04
N ALA A 122 -0.74 8.08 2.26
CA ALA A 122 -0.16 8.38 3.57
C ALA A 122 0.69 9.66 3.47
N GLU A 123 0.96 10.30 4.61
CA GLU A 123 1.81 11.49 4.66
C GLU A 123 3.29 11.15 4.41
N ILE A 124 3.71 9.95 4.83
CA ILE A 124 5.09 9.47 4.70
C ILE A 124 5.06 8.03 4.18
N ILE A 125 5.86 7.75 3.16
CA ILE A 125 6.03 6.41 2.57
C ILE A 125 7.51 6.04 2.48
N ALA A 126 7.82 4.76 2.71
CA ALA A 126 9.13 4.19 2.41
C ALA A 126 9.05 3.50 1.04
N VAL A 127 9.93 3.89 0.12
CA VAL A 127 9.85 3.51 -1.29
C VAL A 127 11.17 2.90 -1.73
N PRO A 128 11.20 1.65 -2.20
CA PRO A 128 12.36 1.08 -2.86
C PRO A 128 12.83 1.98 -4.02
N VAL A 129 14.14 2.22 -4.13
CA VAL A 129 14.70 3.15 -5.13
C VAL A 129 14.32 2.82 -6.58
N ASN A 130 14.03 1.54 -6.87
CA ASN A 130 13.60 1.08 -8.19
C ASN A 130 12.11 1.36 -8.49
N LEU A 131 11.35 1.84 -7.52
CA LEU A 131 9.95 2.25 -7.62
C LEU A 131 9.77 3.76 -7.50
N ALA A 132 10.88 4.51 -7.54
CA ALA A 132 10.91 5.96 -7.53
C ALA A 132 11.63 6.51 -8.75
N VAL A 133 11.19 7.67 -9.22
CA VAL A 133 11.86 8.43 -10.29
C VAL A 133 11.83 9.92 -9.96
N ARG A 134 12.92 10.64 -10.26
CA ARG A 134 12.97 12.09 -10.08
C ARG A 134 11.99 12.77 -11.04
N ILE A 135 11.24 13.72 -10.52
CA ILE A 135 10.31 14.53 -11.29
C ILE A 135 11.13 15.53 -12.13
N PRO A 136 10.95 15.56 -13.47
CA PRO A 136 11.64 16.51 -14.32
C PRO A 136 11.35 17.97 -13.95
N ILE A 137 12.29 18.86 -14.26
CA ILE A 137 12.09 20.30 -14.12
C ILE A 137 10.90 20.72 -14.98
N GLY A 138 9.97 21.48 -14.41
CA GLY A 138 8.77 21.98 -15.09
C GLY A 138 7.55 21.06 -15.01
N LEU A 139 7.68 19.83 -14.48
CA LEU A 139 6.53 18.99 -14.13
C LEU A 139 6.21 19.15 -12.64
N ASP A 140 4.94 19.41 -12.31
CA ASP A 140 4.49 19.49 -10.92
C ASP A 140 4.20 18.10 -10.30
N GLU A 141 4.17 18.02 -8.97
CA GLU A 141 3.93 16.80 -8.22
C GLU A 141 2.51 16.25 -8.45
N ALA A 142 1.54 17.13 -8.68
CA ALA A 142 0.15 16.72 -8.91
C ALA A 142 0.05 15.89 -10.20
N ALA A 143 0.57 16.40 -11.30
CA ALA A 143 0.67 15.72 -12.59
C ALA A 143 1.55 14.47 -12.48
N ALA A 144 2.69 14.56 -11.80
CA ALA A 144 3.61 13.43 -11.62
C ALA A 144 3.02 12.29 -10.77
N SER A 145 2.01 12.55 -9.95
CA SER A 145 1.32 11.52 -9.16
C SER A 145 0.25 10.76 -9.95
N THR A 146 -0.13 11.23 -11.13
CA THR A 146 -1.24 10.66 -11.91
C THR A 146 -0.87 9.36 -12.62
N VAL A 147 -1.91 8.63 -13.04
CA VAL A 147 -1.83 7.39 -13.82
C VAL A 147 -2.79 7.50 -15.00
N THR A 148 -2.42 6.97 -16.15
CA THR A 148 -3.23 6.95 -17.38
C THR A 148 -3.91 5.63 -17.61
#